data_AF-A0A924WEJ0-F1
#
_entry.id   AF-A0A924WEJ0-F1
#
_cell.length_a   1.000
_cell.length_b   1.000
_cell.length_c   1.000
_cell.angle_alpha   90.00
_cell.angle_beta   90.00
_cell.angle_gamma   90.00
#
_symmetry.space_group_name_H-M   'P 1'
#
loop_
_entity.id
_entity.type
_entity.pdbx_description
1 polymer ?
#
loop_
_entity_poly.entity_id
_entity_poly.type
_entity_poly.pdbx_seq_one_letter_code
_entity_poly.pdbx_strand_id
1 'polypeptide(L)' 'KLIAAARFETDRKRYETQVRNFVEIAFNDVPRVPLMQPAFDVAMQKNVQGYMYWFHVQADYRTLYKA' A
#
# COMPACT_ATOMS: atom_id res chain seq x y z
N LYS A 1 -15.99 -13.94 5.17
CA LYS A 1 -16.94 -13.89 4.02
C LYS A 1 -16.65 -12.72 3.07
N LEU A 2 -16.49 -11.48 3.58
CA LEU A 2 -16.23 -10.29 2.74
C LEU A 2 -14.94 -10.37 1.91
N ILE A 3 -13.81 -10.79 2.51
CA ILE A 3 -12.53 -10.92 1.78
C ILE A 3 -12.65 -11.92 0.61
N ALA A 4 -13.32 -13.05 0.83
CA ALA A 4 -13.53 -14.06 -0.21
C ALA A 4 -14.45 -13.55 -1.33
N ALA A 5 -15.48 -12.76 -0.98
CA ALA A 5 -16.36 -12.11 -1.97
C ALA A 5 -15.59 -11.06 -2.80
N ALA A 6 -14.81 -10.20 -2.14
CA ALA A 6 -14.09 -9.10 -2.78
C ALA A 6 -13.03 -9.61 -3.76
N ARG A 7 -12.39 -10.76 -3.48
CA ARG A 7 -11.33 -11.32 -4.32
C ARG A 7 -11.73 -11.53 -5.79
N PHE A 8 -13.00 -11.83 -6.06
CA PHE A 8 -13.50 -12.16 -7.39
C PHE A 8 -14.64 -11.23 -7.85
N GLU A 9 -14.90 -10.14 -7.11
CA GLU A 9 -15.95 -9.18 -7.46
C GLU A 9 -15.52 -8.33 -8.67
N THR A 10 -16.34 -8.34 -9.72
CA THR A 10 -16.07 -7.59 -10.96
C THR A 10 -16.77 -6.25 -10.99
N ASP A 11 -17.83 -6.07 -10.19
CA ASP A 11 -18.45 -4.76 -10.03
C ASP A 11 -17.62 -3.88 -9.09
N ARG A 12 -17.10 -2.78 -9.63
CA ARG A 12 -16.22 -1.87 -8.89
C ARG A 12 -16.88 -1.30 -7.62
N LYS A 13 -18.16 -0.93 -7.68
CA LYS A 13 -18.85 -0.34 -6.52
C LYS A 13 -19.02 -1.37 -5.41
N ARG A 14 -19.43 -2.59 -5.75
CA ARG A 14 -19.56 -3.70 -4.81
C ARG A 14 -18.21 -4.08 -4.20
N TYR A 15 -17.14 -4.12 -5.00
CA TYR A 15 -15.78 -4.35 -4.51
C TYR A 15 -15.39 -3.29 -3.47
N GLU A 16 -15.55 -2.00 -3.81
CA GLU A 16 -15.24 -0.89 -2.90
C GLU A 16 -16.03 -0.99 -1.59
N THR A 17 -17.33 -1.33 -1.64
CA THR A 17 -18.15 -1.54 -0.45
C THR A 17 -17.63 -2.71 0.39
N GLN A 18 -17.36 -3.85 -0.23
CA GLN A 18 -16.87 -5.04 0.50
C GLN A 18 -15.53 -4.78 1.18
N VAL A 19 -14.62 -4.05 0.50
CA VAL A 19 -13.32 -3.64 1.05
C VAL A 19 -13.47 -2.76 2.28
N ARG A 20 -14.27 -1.70 2.18
CA ARG A 20 -14.52 -0.79 3.31
C ARG A 20 -15.10 -1.53 4.51
N ASN A 21 -16.04 -2.43 4.28
CA ASN A 21 -16.70 -3.18 5.35
C ASN A 21 -15.74 -4.09 6.11
N PHE A 22 -14.83 -4.81 5.44
CA PHE A 22 -13.86 -5.64 6.19
C PHE A 22 -12.77 -4.81 6.87
N VAL A 23 -12.45 -3.62 6.35
CA VAL A 23 -11.57 -2.66 7.04
C VAL A 23 -12.25 -2.19 8.33
N GLU A 24 -13.52 -1.81 8.26
CA GLU A 24 -14.31 -1.36 9.42
C GLU A 24 -14.39 -2.43 10.53
N ILE A 25 -14.64 -3.69 10.18
CA ILE A 25 -14.57 -4.82 11.14
C ILE A 25 -13.23 -4.82 11.87
N ALA A 26 -12.13 -4.69 11.14
CA ALA A 26 -10.81 -4.71 11.74
C ALA A 26 -10.50 -3.43 12.55
N PHE A 27 -11.22 -2.31 12.36
CA PHE A 27 -11.15 -1.15 13.24
C PHE A 27 -11.95 -1.35 14.53
N ASN A 28 -13.08 -2.04 14.46
CA ASN A 28 -13.97 -2.27 15.61
C ASN A 28 -13.47 -3.41 16.51
N ASP A 29 -12.93 -4.48 15.93
CA ASP A 29 -12.73 -5.75 16.63
C ASP A 29 -11.27 -6.00 17.06
N VAL A 30 -10.31 -5.25 16.51
CA VAL A 30 -8.88 -5.43 16.80
C VAL A 30 -8.39 -4.27 17.68
N PRO A 31 -7.62 -4.53 18.76
CA PRO A 31 -7.09 -3.47 19.61
C PRO A 31 -5.90 -2.76 18.95
N ARG A 32 -6.16 -2.01 17.88
CA ARG A 32 -5.17 -1.25 17.11
C ARG A 32 -5.61 0.20 16.98
N VAL A 33 -4.68 1.12 17.19
CA VAL A 33 -4.88 2.56 16.97
C VAL A 33 -4.09 2.95 15.72
N PRO A 34 -4.75 3.32 14.60
CA PRO A 34 -4.03 3.83 13.44
C PRO A 34 -3.38 5.17 13.77
N LEU A 35 -2.08 5.30 13.48
CA LEU A 35 -1.31 6.50 13.81
C LEU A 35 -1.11 7.39 12.57
N MET A 36 -0.55 6.82 11.50
CA MET A 36 -0.28 7.54 10.26
C MET A 36 -0.07 6.58 9.08
N GLN A 37 -0.19 7.10 7.86
CA GLN A 37 0.33 6.45 6.65
C GLN A 37 1.81 6.80 6.49
N PRO A 38 2.71 5.83 6.35
CA PRO A 38 4.13 6.10 6.18
C PRO A 38 4.41 6.96 4.93
N ALA A 39 5.24 7.98 5.09
CA ALA A 39 5.84 8.75 4.02
C ALA A 39 7.36 8.71 4.18
N PHE A 40 8.09 8.59 3.07
CA PHE A 40 9.54 8.49 3.08
C PHE A 40 10.14 9.65 2.30
N ASP A 41 11.09 10.31 2.95
CA ASP A 41 11.99 11.27 2.31
C ASP A 41 13.30 10.55 2.02
N VAL A 42 13.80 10.67 0.79
CA VAL A 42 14.93 9.89 0.30
C VAL A 42 15.96 10.80 -0.35
N ALA A 43 17.16 10.77 0.20
CA ALA A 43 18.34 11.42 -0.35
C ALA A 43 19.33 10.39 -0.89
N MET A 44 19.97 10.70 -2.01
CA MET A 44 20.94 9.84 -2.69
C MET A 44 22.29 10.56 -2.86
N GLN A 45 23.37 9.79 -2.95
CA GLN A 45 24.68 10.32 -3.36
C GLN A 45 24.60 10.84 -4.81
N LYS A 46 25.40 11.86 -5.15
CA LYS A 46 25.33 12.54 -6.46
C LYS A 46 25.53 11.62 -7.67
N ASN A 47 26.23 10.51 -7.51
CA ASN A 47 26.50 9.52 -8.57
C ASN A 47 25.56 8.32 -8.54
N VAL A 48 24.55 8.29 -7.65
CA VAL A 48 23.52 7.26 -7.63
C VAL A 48 22.32 7.74 -8.44
N GLN A 49 21.92 6.95 -9.42
CA GLN A 49 20.87 7.27 -10.37
C GLN A 49 19.84 6.14 -10.48
N GLY A 50 18.71 6.43 -11.13
CA GLY A 50 17.67 5.44 -11.40
C GLY A 50 16.82 5.05 -10.19
N TYR A 51 16.79 5.89 -9.13
CA TYR A 51 15.88 5.69 -8.02
C TYR A 51 14.42 5.72 -8.50
N MET A 52 13.65 4.71 -8.09
CA MET A 52 12.24 4.60 -8.38
C MET A 52 11.47 4.24 -7.11
N TYR A 53 10.41 4.99 -6.86
CA TYR A 53 9.52 4.80 -5.73
C TYR A 53 8.38 3.85 -6.10
N TRP A 54 8.21 2.76 -5.34
CA TRP A 54 7.07 1.87 -5.53
C TRP A 54 5.86 2.32 -4.71
N PHE A 55 4.67 1.88 -5.14
CA PHE A 55 3.39 2.19 -4.48
C PHE A 55 3.30 1.71 -3.02
N HIS A 56 4.15 0.77 -2.61
CA HIS A 56 4.28 0.29 -1.24
C HIS A 56 5.48 0.93 -0.52
N VAL A 57 5.95 2.06 -1.02
CA VAL A 57 6.83 2.98 -0.31
C VAL A 57 8.27 2.44 -0.13
N GLN A 58 8.62 1.40 -0.88
CA GLN A 58 9.99 0.88 -0.95
C GLN A 58 10.67 1.24 -2.28
N ALA A 59 11.99 1.20 -2.29
CA ALA A 59 12.78 1.47 -3.48
C ALA A 59 12.73 0.29 -4.46
N ASP A 60 12.63 0.59 -5.76
CA ASP A 60 12.96 -0.40 -6.79
C ASP A 60 14.47 -0.50 -6.97
N TYR A 61 15.06 -1.63 -6.60
CA TYR A 61 16.50 -1.82 -6.75
C TYR A 61 16.93 -2.19 -8.17
N ARG A 62 16.01 -2.62 -9.05
CA ARG A 62 16.36 -3.09 -10.40
C ARG A 62 16.86 -1.98 -11.31
N THR A 63 16.40 -0.75 -11.06
CA THR A 63 16.74 0.44 -11.85
C THR A 63 17.86 1.25 -11.22
N LEU A 64 18.29 0.91 -10.00
CA LEU A 64 19.27 1.67 -9.26
C LEU A 64 20.69 1.34 -9.75
N TYR A 65 21.46 2.36 -10.09
CA TYR A 65 22.85 2.19 -10.51
C TYR A 65 23.74 3.36 -10.06
N LYS A 66 25.05 3.12 -10.12
CA LYS A 66 26.08 4.13 -9.88
C LYS A 66 26.70 4.51 -11.24
N ALA A 67 26.74 5.80 -11.53
CA ALA A 67 27.45 6.34 -12.70
C ALA A 67 28.95 6.49 -12.43
#